data_AF-A0A368ZSU6-F1
#
_entry.id   AF-A0A368ZSU6-F1
#
_cell.length_a   1.000
_cell.length_b   1.000
_cell.length_c   1.000
_cell.angle_alpha   90.00
_cell.angle_beta   90.00
_cell.angle_gamma   90.00
#
_symmetry.space_group_name_H-M   'P 1'
#
loop_
_entity.id
_entity.type
_entity.pdbx_description
1 polymer ?
#
loop_
_entity_poly.entity_id
_entity_poly.type
_entity_poly.pdbx_seq_one_letter_code
_entity_poly.pdbx_strand_id
1 'polypeptide(L)'
;MQIWHWGLVISSVMLFIILLFVVYRYFALKKVLMGSDEALNSTAYPSDNDTVSEAKKIQWLALLKQQRNICTDLLDKSSKADSQGRSALSCWAIFLDVEMHIIERSVPNEKIVMLLGVFKGLLDRVDQAQEIDALLQSLKVNQSLLYELNKVIQKAGDKVFSQVGVTSDLNNQLDKLQAELSVEPDLDNDLAALRAEMACMHEFAERLAMHLEELKGDEEHAAYVNALENFIHDVSESVFLDPVKTELDDKVADLKALAAYQKNIIEALKEGVHKVKIDNAGEGKDLSAYDISIVRLEKSLLESGRVVKSLEAKLVSLQTIQYNLNIDAAKRDEALKKATALLSQREQPNSQVMDIYGVMEEERSTMKNIEDLLYQGSFTEQSDTYIHEQAGKLSSLRQMVDESELYVEMLERDLEDARVLHEVLENKRLHPDDYTESAVGDEALLNSQDLEEIENLQEINDELEEEKKRLEAEISDGQALSDDAVRLQKKITELDIKIEAVQKKYVEMEERYLAAMMAKEQKL
;
A
#
# COMPACT_ATOMS: atom_id res chain seq x y z
N MET A 1 -14.29 64.30 -15.62
CA MET A 1 -15.29 63.21 -15.78
C MET A 1 -16.31 63.46 -16.89
N GLN A 2 -16.78 64.67 -17.18
CA GLN A 2 -17.86 64.87 -18.19
C GLN A 2 -17.45 64.58 -19.65
N ILE A 3 -16.19 64.81 -20.05
CA ILE A 3 -15.74 64.61 -21.45
C ILE A 3 -15.76 63.13 -21.87
N TRP A 4 -15.48 62.21 -20.94
CA TRP A 4 -15.51 60.76 -21.19
C TRP A 4 -16.95 60.24 -21.36
N HIS A 5 -17.90 60.78 -20.60
CA HIS A 5 -19.32 60.44 -20.77
C HIS A 5 -19.89 60.93 -22.11
N TRP A 6 -19.50 62.13 -22.56
CA TRP A 6 -19.90 62.62 -23.89
C TRP A 6 -19.28 61.80 -25.04
N GLY A 7 -18.02 61.35 -24.90
CA GLY A 7 -17.40 60.46 -25.88
C GLY A 7 -18.11 59.10 -26.00
N LEU A 8 -18.57 58.55 -24.88
CA LEU A 8 -19.29 57.27 -24.85
C LEU A 8 -20.70 57.40 -25.46
N VAL A 9 -21.39 58.52 -25.18
CA VAL A 9 -22.70 58.84 -25.80
C VAL A 9 -22.56 59.04 -27.30
N ILE A 10 -21.55 59.77 -27.77
CA ILE A 10 -21.32 59.98 -29.22
C ILE A 10 -20.99 58.65 -29.91
N SER A 11 -20.18 57.78 -29.29
CA SER A 11 -19.88 56.46 -29.87
C SER A 11 -21.12 55.55 -29.91
N SER A 12 -21.98 55.62 -28.89
CA SER A 12 -23.24 54.88 -28.83
C SER A 12 -24.22 55.33 -29.90
N VAL A 13 -24.36 56.64 -30.12
CA VAL A 13 -25.19 57.19 -31.19
C VAL A 13 -24.64 56.81 -32.57
N MET A 14 -23.32 56.85 -32.77
CA MET A 14 -22.70 56.39 -34.02
C MET A 14 -22.94 54.90 -34.28
N LEU A 15 -22.79 54.05 -33.25
CA LEU A 15 -23.10 52.62 -33.37
C LEU A 15 -24.58 52.37 -33.67
N PHE A 16 -25.48 53.16 -33.08
CA PHE A 16 -26.92 53.06 -33.35
C PHE A 16 -27.27 53.45 -34.79
N ILE A 17 -26.62 54.48 -35.33
CA ILE A 17 -26.79 54.90 -36.73
C ILE A 17 -26.25 53.81 -37.69
N ILE A 18 -25.10 53.21 -37.38
CA ILE A 18 -24.56 52.09 -38.16
C ILE A 18 -25.52 50.89 -38.11
N LEU A 19 -26.09 50.60 -36.94
CA LEU A 19 -27.04 49.50 -36.78
C LEU A 19 -28.33 49.74 -37.56
N LEU A 20 -28.87 50.97 -37.55
CA LEU A 20 -30.00 51.36 -38.40
C LEU A 20 -29.68 51.25 -39.89
N PHE A 21 -28.46 51.60 -40.31
CA PHE A 21 -28.03 51.45 -41.70
C PHE A 21 -27.92 49.97 -42.11
N VAL A 22 -27.41 49.11 -41.22
CA VAL A 22 -27.34 47.66 -41.44
C VAL A 22 -28.75 47.06 -41.49
N VAL A 23 -29.66 47.46 -40.59
CA VAL A 23 -31.06 47.00 -40.59
C VAL A 23 -31.79 47.48 -41.84
N TYR A 24 -31.57 48.72 -42.28
CA TYR A 24 -32.11 49.24 -43.54
C TYR A 24 -31.58 48.47 -44.74
N ARG A 25 -30.26 48.20 -44.80
CA ARG A 25 -29.64 47.39 -45.86
C ARG A 25 -30.16 45.94 -45.84
N TYR A 26 -30.35 45.37 -44.65
CA TYR A 26 -30.93 44.04 -44.48
C TYR A 26 -32.38 43.99 -44.97
N PHE A 27 -33.21 44.99 -44.63
CA PHE A 27 -34.58 45.08 -45.16
C PHE A 27 -34.62 45.39 -46.66
N ALA A 28 -33.68 46.18 -47.18
CA ALA A 28 -33.55 46.42 -48.62
C ALA A 28 -33.16 45.14 -49.36
N LEU A 29 -32.19 44.36 -48.85
CA LEU A 29 -31.83 43.05 -49.41
C LEU A 29 -32.99 42.05 -49.28
N LYS A 30 -33.71 42.04 -48.16
CA LYS A 30 -34.89 41.19 -47.97
C LYS A 30 -36.01 41.56 -48.95
N LYS A 31 -36.19 42.85 -49.26
CA LYS A 31 -37.17 43.31 -50.25
C LYS A 31 -36.75 42.97 -51.69
N VAL A 32 -35.45 42.94 -51.98
CA VAL A 32 -34.92 42.45 -53.27
C VAL A 32 -35.04 40.93 -53.38
N LEU A 33 -34.84 40.18 -52.29
CA LEU A 33 -35.04 38.73 -52.28
C LEU A 33 -36.53 38.35 -52.42
N MET A 34 -37.42 39.03 -51.70
CA MET A 34 -38.87 38.80 -51.82
C MET A 34 -39.46 39.30 -53.14
N GLY A 35 -38.83 40.28 -53.81
CA GLY A 35 -39.17 40.68 -55.18
C GLY A 35 -38.60 39.74 -56.25
N SER A 36 -37.64 38.87 -55.90
CA SER A 36 -37.04 37.89 -56.81
C SER A 36 -37.75 36.52 -56.78
N ASP A 37 -38.54 36.22 -55.74
CA ASP A 37 -39.28 34.96 -55.61
C ASP A 37 -40.65 34.97 -56.30
N GLU A 38 -41.22 36.15 -56.61
CA GLU A 38 -42.44 36.27 -57.44
C GLU A 38 -42.15 36.38 -58.96
N ALA A 39 -40.87 36.50 -59.36
CA ALA A 39 -40.46 36.60 -60.76
C ALA A 39 -40.04 35.25 -61.40
N LEU A 40 -40.08 34.15 -60.64
CA LEU A 40 -39.66 32.81 -61.11
C LEU A 40 -40.80 31.90 -61.59
N ASN A 41 -42.05 32.38 -61.58
CA ASN A 41 -43.24 31.61 -62.01
C ASN A 41 -44.16 32.36 -62.99
N SER A 42 -43.57 33.05 -63.97
CA SER A 42 -44.28 33.36 -65.21
C SER A 42 -43.42 32.98 -66.41
N THR A 43 -43.79 31.87 -67.04
CA THR A 43 -43.44 31.56 -68.41
C THR A 43 -44.00 32.65 -69.33
N ALA A 44 -43.22 33.70 -69.54
CA ALA A 44 -43.38 34.64 -70.63
C ALA A 44 -42.02 34.76 -71.30
N TYR A 45 -41.86 34.08 -72.44
CA TYR A 45 -40.80 34.41 -73.38
C TYR A 45 -40.95 35.89 -73.76
N PRO A 46 -39.96 36.77 -73.47
CA PRO A 46 -39.90 38.04 -74.16
C PRO A 46 -39.32 37.76 -75.54
N SER A 47 -40.22 37.43 -76.47
CA SER A 47 -39.97 37.65 -77.88
C SER A 47 -40.08 39.15 -78.13
N ASP A 48 -39.00 39.88 -77.86
CA ASP A 48 -38.78 41.16 -78.53
C ASP A 48 -37.34 41.21 -79.03
N ASN A 49 -37.23 41.17 -80.35
CA ASN A 49 -36.07 41.54 -81.14
C ASN A 49 -35.82 43.05 -80.95
N ASP A 50 -35.35 43.45 -79.77
CA ASP A 50 -34.70 44.74 -79.63
C ASP A 50 -33.24 44.55 -80.04
N THR A 51 -33.01 44.77 -81.33
CA THR A 51 -31.66 44.95 -81.89
C THR A 51 -30.92 45.98 -81.05
N VAL A 52 -30.01 45.52 -80.20
CA VAL A 52 -29.05 46.36 -79.49
C VAL A 52 -28.41 47.29 -80.51
N SER A 53 -28.65 48.60 -80.36
CA SER A 53 -28.05 49.62 -81.23
C SER A 53 -26.56 49.34 -81.41
N GLU A 54 -26.09 49.19 -82.66
CA GLU A 54 -24.71 48.80 -83.00
C GLU A 54 -23.65 49.62 -82.26
N ALA A 55 -23.94 50.88 -81.95
CA ALA A 55 -23.07 51.76 -81.17
C ALA A 55 -22.79 51.23 -79.74
N LYS A 56 -23.80 50.68 -79.05
CA LYS A 56 -23.62 50.08 -77.72
C LYS A 56 -22.82 48.79 -77.82
N LYS A 57 -23.09 47.95 -78.83
CA LYS A 57 -22.36 46.70 -79.08
C LYS A 57 -20.86 46.96 -79.26
N ILE A 58 -20.48 47.98 -80.02
CA ILE A 58 -19.08 48.37 -80.23
C ILE A 58 -18.43 48.84 -78.92
N GLN A 59 -19.16 49.59 -78.08
CA GLN A 59 -18.66 50.06 -76.78
C GLN A 59 -18.43 48.91 -75.79
N TRP A 60 -19.33 47.93 -75.74
CA TRP A 60 -19.17 46.73 -74.91
C TRP A 60 -17.99 45.87 -75.35
N LEU A 61 -17.81 45.68 -76.66
CA LEU A 61 -16.65 44.96 -77.20
C LEU A 61 -15.33 45.68 -76.89
N ALA A 62 -15.30 47.01 -76.93
CA ALA A 62 -14.11 47.78 -76.55
C ALA A 62 -13.75 47.61 -75.07
N LEU A 63 -14.74 47.62 -74.16
CA LEU A 63 -14.53 47.40 -72.73
C LEU A 63 -14.07 45.97 -72.42
N LEU A 64 -14.68 44.96 -73.04
CA LEU A 64 -14.27 43.56 -72.85
C LEU A 64 -12.87 43.31 -73.38
N LYS A 65 -12.50 43.92 -74.51
CA LYS A 65 -11.14 43.84 -75.05
C LYS A 65 -10.12 44.51 -74.11
N GLN A 66 -10.49 45.62 -73.48
CA GLN A 66 -9.66 46.27 -72.46
C GLN A 66 -9.48 45.38 -71.22
N GLN A 67 -10.56 44.77 -70.73
CA GLN A 67 -10.50 43.84 -69.58
C GLN A 67 -9.68 42.59 -69.90
N ARG A 68 -9.80 42.04 -71.12
CA ARG A 68 -8.97 40.92 -71.58
C ARG A 68 -7.49 41.27 -71.57
N ASN A 69 -7.12 42.44 -72.09
CA ASN A 69 -5.73 42.89 -72.09
C ASN A 69 -5.16 43.05 -70.67
N ILE A 70 -5.99 43.52 -69.73
CA ILE A 70 -5.60 43.60 -68.31
C ILE A 70 -5.40 42.20 -67.73
N CYS A 71 -6.29 41.25 -68.03
CA CYS A 71 -6.15 39.87 -67.59
C CYS A 71 -4.89 39.20 -68.16
N THR A 72 -4.55 39.42 -69.43
CA THR A 72 -3.31 38.89 -70.03
C THR A 72 -2.06 39.50 -69.41
N ASP A 73 -2.06 40.81 -69.17
CA ASP A 73 -0.95 41.50 -68.48
C ASP A 73 -0.75 41.01 -67.04
N LEU A 74 -1.83 40.72 -66.32
CA LEU A 74 -1.79 40.14 -64.97
C LEU A 74 -1.31 38.69 -64.98
N LEU A 75 -1.68 37.92 -66.02
CA LEU A 75 -1.25 36.54 -66.19
C LEU A 75 0.26 36.47 -66.49
N ASP A 76 0.79 37.40 -67.29
CA ASP A 76 2.22 37.50 -67.59
C ASP A 76 3.06 37.99 -66.39
N LYS A 77 2.49 38.86 -65.53
CA LYS A 77 3.16 39.35 -64.32
C LYS A 77 3.07 38.41 -63.11
N SER A 78 2.16 37.44 -63.13
CA SER A 78 1.96 36.51 -62.01
C SER A 78 3.06 35.44 -61.91
N SER A 79 3.56 35.19 -60.69
CA SER A 79 4.57 34.18 -60.38
C SER A 79 4.10 32.76 -60.72
N LYS A 80 4.98 31.91 -61.26
CA LYS A 80 4.69 30.49 -61.57
C LYS A 80 4.37 29.64 -60.33
N ALA A 81 4.70 30.12 -59.12
CA ALA A 81 4.38 29.44 -57.87
C ALA A 81 2.88 29.54 -57.49
N ASP A 82 2.17 30.53 -58.05
CA ASP A 82 0.77 30.80 -57.73
C ASP A 82 -0.15 30.15 -58.78
N SER A 83 -0.15 28.81 -58.79
CA SER A 83 -0.89 27.99 -59.78
C SER A 83 -2.40 28.24 -59.70
N GLN A 84 -2.91 28.55 -58.52
CA GLN A 84 -4.32 28.83 -58.28
C GLN A 84 -4.73 30.20 -58.81
N GLY A 85 -3.96 31.25 -58.51
CA GLY A 85 -4.20 32.61 -59.04
C GLY A 85 -4.12 32.65 -60.57
N ARG A 86 -3.16 31.92 -61.16
CA ARG A 86 -3.06 31.78 -62.63
C ARG A 86 -4.23 31.02 -63.23
N SER A 87 -4.70 29.96 -62.57
CA SER A 87 -5.85 29.18 -63.05
C SER A 87 -7.14 30.00 -63.00
N ALA A 88 -7.37 30.75 -61.91
CA ALA A 88 -8.51 31.66 -61.79
C ALA A 88 -8.47 32.78 -62.84
N LEU A 89 -7.32 33.45 -63.02
CA LEU A 89 -7.15 34.48 -64.06
C LEU A 89 -7.30 33.92 -65.47
N SER A 90 -6.87 32.67 -65.71
CA SER A 90 -7.09 32.00 -66.99
C SER A 90 -8.57 31.67 -67.23
N CYS A 91 -9.31 31.26 -66.20
CA CYS A 91 -10.76 31.04 -66.28
C CYS A 91 -11.50 32.36 -66.58
N TRP A 92 -11.08 33.46 -65.95
CA TRP A 92 -11.60 34.80 -66.23
C TRP A 92 -11.27 35.29 -67.64
N ALA A 93 -10.05 35.04 -68.15
CA ALA A 93 -9.69 35.40 -69.52
C ALA A 93 -10.51 34.60 -70.55
N ILE A 94 -10.74 33.31 -70.29
CA ILE A 94 -11.60 32.46 -71.12
C ILE A 94 -13.05 32.94 -71.05
N PHE A 95 -13.54 33.36 -69.88
CA PHE A 95 -14.89 33.92 -69.72
C PHE A 95 -15.07 35.18 -70.58
N LEU A 96 -14.12 36.13 -70.52
CA LEU A 96 -14.15 37.35 -71.33
C LEU A 96 -14.06 37.04 -72.84
N ASP A 97 -13.30 36.01 -73.22
CA ASP A 97 -13.22 35.56 -74.62
C ASP A 97 -14.53 34.94 -75.12
N VAL A 98 -15.22 34.19 -74.26
CA VAL A 98 -16.54 33.62 -74.56
C VAL A 98 -17.59 34.73 -74.65
N GLU A 99 -17.61 35.69 -73.73
CA GLU A 99 -18.52 36.85 -73.78
C GLU A 99 -18.28 37.71 -75.03
N MET A 100 -17.01 37.97 -75.38
CA MET A 100 -16.67 38.69 -76.60
C MET A 100 -17.16 37.92 -77.85
N HIS A 101 -17.01 36.59 -77.88
CA HIS A 101 -17.48 35.76 -79.00
C HIS A 101 -19.01 35.69 -79.11
N ILE A 102 -19.72 35.66 -77.98
CA ILE A 102 -21.19 35.69 -77.92
C ILE A 102 -21.72 37.03 -78.45
N ILE A 103 -21.11 38.15 -78.02
CA ILE A 103 -21.52 39.49 -78.44
C ILE A 103 -21.17 39.73 -79.91
N GLU A 104 -19.99 39.34 -80.40
CA GLU A 104 -19.57 39.55 -81.79
C GLU A 104 -20.50 38.84 -82.79
N ARG A 105 -20.81 37.55 -82.55
CA ARG A 105 -21.51 36.70 -83.53
C ARG A 105 -23.02 36.53 -83.29
N SER A 106 -23.59 37.11 -82.24
CA SER A 106 -25.03 36.96 -81.89
C SER A 106 -25.46 35.48 -81.90
N VAL A 107 -24.69 34.63 -81.23
CA VAL A 107 -24.77 33.16 -81.35
C VAL A 107 -26.00 32.60 -80.60
N PRO A 108 -26.77 31.66 -81.17
CA PRO A 108 -27.89 31.03 -80.48
C PRO A 108 -27.46 30.18 -79.27
N ASN A 109 -28.33 30.14 -78.26
CA ASN A 109 -28.11 29.61 -76.90
C ASN A 109 -27.49 28.19 -76.82
N GLU A 110 -27.65 27.34 -77.83
CA GLU A 110 -27.20 25.94 -77.80
C GLU A 110 -25.67 25.78 -77.79
N LYS A 111 -24.90 26.68 -78.43
CA LYS A 111 -23.43 26.62 -78.42
C LYS A 111 -22.83 27.16 -77.11
N ILE A 112 -23.58 28.01 -76.40
CA ILE A 112 -23.19 28.56 -75.09
C ILE A 112 -23.19 27.44 -74.05
N VAL A 113 -24.17 26.52 -74.11
CA VAL A 113 -24.26 25.36 -73.19
C VAL A 113 -23.05 24.44 -73.29
N MET A 114 -22.50 24.20 -74.50
CA MET A 114 -21.30 23.36 -74.64
C MET A 114 -20.04 24.01 -74.05
N LEU A 115 -19.86 25.32 -74.24
CA LEU A 115 -18.74 26.06 -73.63
C LEU A 115 -18.87 26.16 -72.11
N LEU A 116 -20.10 26.31 -71.59
CA LEU A 116 -20.39 26.26 -70.16
C LEU A 116 -20.09 24.86 -69.56
N GLY A 117 -20.26 23.79 -70.35
CA GLY A 117 -19.90 22.43 -69.95
C GLY A 117 -18.40 22.23 -69.77
N VAL A 118 -17.57 22.80 -70.67
CA VAL A 118 -16.10 22.80 -70.53
C VAL A 118 -15.67 23.64 -69.32
N PHE A 119 -16.38 24.73 -69.05
CA PHE A 119 -16.17 25.58 -67.88
C PHE A 119 -16.49 24.86 -66.56
N LYS A 120 -17.60 24.10 -66.51
CA LYS A 120 -17.93 23.28 -65.33
C LYS A 120 -16.80 22.30 -64.99
N GLY A 121 -16.24 21.62 -65.99
CA GLY A 121 -15.12 20.70 -65.75
C GLY A 121 -13.80 21.37 -65.33
N LEU A 122 -13.61 22.66 -65.63
CA LEU A 122 -12.48 23.45 -65.13
C LEU A 122 -12.72 23.97 -63.71
N LEU A 123 -13.96 24.37 -63.39
CA LEU A 123 -14.37 24.78 -62.05
C LEU A 123 -14.24 23.61 -61.06
N ASP A 124 -14.74 22.43 -61.44
CA ASP A 124 -14.64 21.21 -60.63
C ASP A 124 -13.17 20.84 -60.32
N ARG A 125 -12.23 21.13 -61.24
CA ARG A 125 -10.79 20.92 -61.02
C ARG A 125 -10.17 21.95 -60.07
N VAL A 126 -10.66 23.18 -60.07
CA VAL A 126 -10.20 24.23 -59.15
C VAL A 126 -10.72 23.95 -57.73
N ASP A 127 -11.96 23.50 -57.61
CA ASP A 127 -12.56 23.12 -56.32
C ASP A 127 -11.81 21.90 -55.73
N GLN A 128 -11.52 20.88 -56.54
CA GLN A 128 -10.67 19.75 -56.12
C GLN A 128 -9.27 20.19 -55.67
N ALA A 129 -8.66 21.18 -56.34
CA ALA A 129 -7.37 21.71 -55.92
C ALA A 129 -7.43 22.47 -54.59
N GLN A 130 -8.53 23.19 -54.32
CA GLN A 130 -8.77 23.86 -53.05
C GLN A 130 -9.00 22.87 -51.90
N GLU A 131 -9.76 21.80 -52.13
CA GLU A 131 -9.97 20.75 -51.14
C GLU A 131 -8.66 20.03 -50.79
N ILE A 132 -7.83 19.72 -51.79
CA ILE A 132 -6.52 19.10 -51.56
C ILE A 132 -5.61 20.02 -50.72
N ASP A 133 -5.61 21.32 -50.96
CA ASP A 133 -4.77 22.25 -50.21
C ASP A 133 -5.27 22.43 -48.76
N ALA A 134 -6.59 22.44 -48.54
CA ALA A 134 -7.17 22.42 -47.20
C ALA A 134 -6.81 21.12 -46.43
N LEU A 135 -6.82 19.98 -47.13
CA LEU A 135 -6.39 18.70 -46.55
C LEU A 135 -4.90 18.71 -46.23
N LEU A 136 -4.04 19.27 -47.08
CA LEU A 136 -2.60 19.40 -46.80
C LEU A 136 -2.31 20.31 -45.60
N GLN A 137 -3.05 21.41 -45.45
CA GLN A 137 -2.95 22.27 -44.26
C GLN A 137 -3.37 21.53 -42.99
N SER A 138 -4.48 20.80 -43.02
CA SER A 138 -4.92 20.00 -41.86
C SER A 138 -3.94 18.88 -41.52
N LEU A 139 -3.33 18.24 -42.53
CA LEU A 139 -2.30 17.21 -42.34
C LEU A 139 -1.02 17.79 -41.73
N LYS A 140 -0.61 19.00 -42.13
CA LYS A 140 0.54 19.69 -41.55
C LYS A 140 0.32 20.05 -40.08
N VAL A 141 -0.88 20.52 -39.74
CA VAL A 141 -1.28 20.78 -38.34
C VAL A 141 -1.25 19.47 -37.54
N ASN A 142 -1.82 18.39 -38.07
CA ASN A 142 -1.79 17.07 -37.43
C ASN A 142 -0.35 16.56 -37.24
N GLN A 143 0.54 16.77 -38.21
CA GLN A 143 1.95 16.38 -38.09
C GLN A 143 2.68 17.19 -37.01
N SER A 144 2.40 18.50 -36.88
CA SER A 144 2.95 19.30 -35.78
C SER A 144 2.43 18.88 -34.41
N LEU A 145 1.13 18.54 -34.31
CA LEU A 145 0.54 18.02 -33.08
C LEU A 145 1.13 16.66 -32.70
N LEU A 146 1.39 15.78 -33.67
CA LEU A 146 2.07 14.51 -33.41
C LEU A 146 3.51 14.70 -32.92
N TYR A 147 4.24 15.69 -33.44
CA TYR A 147 5.59 16.00 -32.96
C TYR A 147 5.56 16.56 -31.52
N GLU A 148 4.62 17.45 -31.22
CA GLU A 148 4.43 17.96 -29.85
C GLU A 148 3.99 16.85 -28.88
N LEU A 149 3.06 15.98 -29.29
CA LEU A 149 2.63 14.83 -28.50
C LEU A 149 3.81 13.90 -28.23
N ASN A 150 4.62 13.58 -29.23
CA ASN A 150 5.79 12.72 -29.05
C ASN A 150 6.81 13.35 -28.07
N LYS A 151 7.01 14.67 -28.14
CA LYS A 151 7.85 15.41 -27.18
C LYS A 151 7.29 15.38 -25.75
N VAL A 152 5.97 15.46 -25.59
CA VAL A 152 5.30 15.34 -24.30
C VAL A 152 5.41 13.92 -23.76
N ILE A 153 5.22 12.90 -24.60
CA ILE A 153 5.38 11.49 -24.25
C ILE A 153 6.82 11.20 -23.81
N GLN A 154 7.83 11.72 -24.51
CA GLN A 154 9.22 11.54 -24.13
C GLN A 154 9.52 12.18 -22.77
N LYS A 155 9.09 13.42 -22.54
CA LYS A 155 9.24 14.09 -21.23
C LYS A 155 8.49 13.38 -20.10
N ALA A 156 7.30 12.86 -20.39
CA ALA A 156 6.53 12.08 -19.42
C ALA A 156 7.22 10.74 -19.13
N GLY A 157 7.77 10.08 -20.15
CA GLY A 157 8.58 8.86 -20.03
C GLY A 157 9.83 9.07 -19.17
N ASP A 158 10.60 10.13 -19.42
CA ASP A 158 11.79 10.48 -18.61
C ASP A 158 11.41 10.76 -17.14
N LYS A 159 10.26 11.40 -16.92
CA LYS A 159 9.75 11.67 -15.57
C LYS A 159 9.29 10.40 -14.86
N VAL A 160 8.61 9.49 -15.57
CA VAL A 160 8.22 8.19 -15.02
C VAL A 160 9.46 7.35 -14.73
N PHE A 161 10.47 7.35 -15.60
CA PHE A 161 11.72 6.62 -15.39
C PHE A 161 12.48 7.12 -14.16
N SER A 162 12.58 8.45 -13.98
CA SER A 162 13.20 9.01 -12.77
C SER A 162 12.39 8.72 -11.50
N GLN A 163 11.05 8.70 -11.58
CA GLN A 163 10.20 8.27 -10.47
C GLN A 163 10.39 6.79 -10.15
N VAL A 164 10.47 5.90 -11.15
CA VAL A 164 10.74 4.48 -10.95
C VAL A 164 12.12 4.26 -10.30
N GLY A 165 13.13 5.05 -10.69
CA GLY A 165 14.44 5.03 -10.03
C GLY A 165 14.35 5.40 -8.54
N VAL A 166 13.66 6.49 -8.21
CA VAL A 166 13.45 6.91 -6.82
C VAL A 166 12.62 5.88 -6.03
N THR A 167 11.59 5.29 -6.64
CA THR A 167 10.79 4.23 -6.01
C THR A 167 11.63 2.97 -5.77
N SER A 168 12.52 2.61 -6.69
CA SER A 168 13.44 1.48 -6.50
C SER A 168 14.42 1.75 -5.35
N ASP A 169 14.96 2.97 -5.24
CA ASP A 169 15.85 3.35 -4.15
C ASP A 169 15.12 3.33 -2.79
N LEU A 170 13.88 3.84 -2.75
CA LEU A 170 13.01 3.76 -1.57
C LEU A 170 12.67 2.32 -1.20
N ASN A 171 12.42 1.45 -2.18
CA ASN A 171 12.15 0.04 -1.92
C ASN A 171 13.40 -0.66 -1.36
N ASN A 172 14.57 -0.38 -1.93
CA ASN A 172 15.84 -0.90 -1.40
C ASN A 172 16.11 -0.40 0.05
N GLN A 173 15.73 0.83 0.38
CA GLN A 173 15.81 1.35 1.74
C GLN A 173 14.79 0.67 2.66
N LEU A 174 13.57 0.43 2.18
CA LEU A 174 12.54 -0.32 2.91
C LEU A 174 13.01 -1.73 3.21
N ASP A 175 13.56 -2.43 2.22
CA ASP A 175 14.07 -3.80 2.37
C ASP A 175 15.21 -3.86 3.39
N LYS A 176 16.11 -2.86 3.39
CA LYS A 176 17.17 -2.73 4.41
C LYS A 176 16.59 -2.51 5.81
N LEU A 177 15.65 -1.58 5.96
CA LEU A 177 15.01 -1.30 7.24
C LEU A 177 14.20 -2.52 7.74
N GLN A 178 13.57 -3.26 6.84
CA GLN A 178 12.84 -4.48 7.17
C GLN A 178 13.80 -5.60 7.60
N ALA A 179 14.97 -5.71 6.98
CA ALA A 179 16.02 -6.62 7.42
C ALA A 179 16.56 -6.23 8.80
N GLU A 180 16.82 -4.95 9.05
CA GLU A 180 17.25 -4.45 10.37
C GLU A 180 16.17 -4.70 11.45
N LEU A 181 14.89 -4.47 11.12
CA LEU A 181 13.77 -4.72 12.03
C LEU A 181 13.59 -6.21 12.34
N SER A 182 13.92 -7.10 11.40
CA SER A 182 13.84 -8.55 11.65
C SER A 182 14.87 -9.06 12.66
N VAL A 183 15.92 -8.28 12.94
CA VAL A 183 16.95 -8.59 13.95
C VAL A 183 16.60 -8.01 15.33
N GLU A 184 15.71 -7.01 15.40
CA GLU A 184 15.19 -6.45 16.66
C GLU A 184 14.62 -7.50 17.64
N PRO A 185 13.81 -8.50 17.23
CA PRO A 185 13.29 -9.50 18.18
C PRO A 185 14.39 -10.39 18.77
N ASP A 186 15.46 -10.67 18.03
CA ASP A 186 16.60 -11.42 18.54
C ASP A 186 17.36 -10.58 19.58
N LEU A 187 17.56 -9.29 19.29
CA LEU A 187 18.17 -8.35 20.22
C LEU A 187 17.34 -8.17 21.50
N ASP A 188 16.01 -8.12 21.38
CA ASP A 188 15.09 -8.03 22.50
C ASP A 188 15.10 -9.31 23.35
N ASN A 189 15.24 -10.48 22.73
CA ASN A 189 15.42 -11.76 23.44
C ASN A 189 16.74 -11.79 24.21
N ASP A 190 17.84 -11.38 23.58
CA ASP A 190 19.15 -11.29 24.23
C ASP A 190 19.13 -10.28 25.39
N LEU A 191 18.44 -9.16 25.20
CA LEU A 191 18.30 -8.13 26.22
C LEU A 191 17.38 -8.58 27.37
N ALA A 192 16.33 -9.37 27.07
CA ALA A 192 15.50 -10.01 28.08
C ALA A 192 16.29 -11.05 28.89
N ALA A 193 17.14 -11.85 28.24
CA ALA A 193 18.04 -12.78 28.91
C ALA A 193 19.02 -12.04 29.84
N LEU A 194 19.62 -10.95 29.36
CA LEU A 194 20.54 -10.14 30.15
C LEU A 194 19.82 -9.46 31.34
N ARG A 195 18.58 -9.00 31.16
CA ARG A 195 17.73 -8.49 32.27
C ARG A 195 17.40 -9.58 33.28
N ALA A 196 17.13 -10.81 32.83
CA ALA A 196 16.88 -11.94 33.72
C ALA A 196 18.15 -12.31 34.51
N GLU A 197 19.31 -12.35 33.87
CA GLU A 197 20.59 -12.58 34.55
C GLU A 197 20.91 -11.46 35.57
N MET A 198 20.67 -10.20 35.22
CA MET A 198 20.82 -9.08 36.16
C MET A 198 19.88 -9.21 37.36
N ALA A 199 18.62 -9.62 37.14
CA ALA A 199 17.66 -9.85 38.21
C ALA A 199 18.08 -11.02 39.11
N CYS A 200 18.57 -12.12 38.54
CA CYS A 200 19.11 -13.24 39.30
C CYS A 200 20.35 -12.85 40.12
N MET A 201 21.24 -12.02 39.56
CA MET A 201 22.39 -11.49 40.29
C MET A 201 22.00 -10.58 41.45
N HIS A 202 20.95 -9.75 41.28
CA HIS A 202 20.42 -8.92 42.37
C HIS A 202 19.74 -9.77 43.45
N GLU A 203 18.94 -10.76 43.07
CA GLU A 203 18.31 -11.69 44.02
C GLU A 203 19.37 -12.49 44.79
N PHE A 204 20.45 -12.90 44.11
CA PHE A 204 21.59 -13.55 44.76
C PHE A 204 22.32 -12.60 45.73
N ALA A 205 22.55 -11.35 45.34
CA ALA A 205 23.15 -10.33 46.21
C ALA A 205 22.27 -10.03 47.44
N GLU A 206 20.95 -9.95 47.29
CA GLU A 206 20.01 -9.77 48.40
C GLU A 206 20.00 -10.99 49.35
N ARG A 207 19.99 -12.20 48.80
CA ARG A 207 20.10 -13.43 49.60
C ARG A 207 21.42 -13.49 50.37
N LEU A 208 22.53 -13.09 49.74
CA LEU A 208 23.83 -13.01 50.41
C LEU A 208 23.84 -11.92 51.50
N ALA A 209 23.21 -10.77 51.26
CA ALA A 209 23.10 -9.71 52.25
C ALA A 209 22.28 -10.15 53.48
N MET A 210 21.15 -10.84 53.28
CA MET A 210 20.37 -11.42 54.38
C MET A 210 21.18 -12.47 55.15
N HIS A 211 21.91 -13.35 54.44
CA HIS A 211 22.80 -14.33 55.08
C HIS A 211 23.89 -13.68 55.92
N LEU A 212 24.41 -12.53 55.48
CA LEU A 212 25.43 -11.75 56.18
C LEU A 212 24.85 -11.10 57.44
N GLU A 213 23.61 -10.65 57.39
CA GLU A 213 22.89 -10.07 58.52
C GLU A 213 22.57 -11.13 59.59
N GLU A 214 22.25 -12.36 59.19
CA GLU A 214 22.09 -13.52 60.08
C GLU A 214 23.43 -13.95 60.72
N LEU A 215 24.52 -13.96 59.94
CA LEU A 215 25.86 -14.39 60.40
C LEU A 215 26.60 -13.33 61.24
N LYS A 216 26.17 -12.07 61.21
CA LYS A 216 26.74 -10.99 62.03
C LYS A 216 26.53 -11.16 63.54
N GLY A 217 25.67 -12.10 63.95
CA GLY A 217 25.44 -12.45 65.35
C GLY A 217 26.47 -13.43 65.94
N ASP A 218 27.22 -14.16 65.12
CA ASP A 218 28.15 -15.21 65.56
C ASP A 218 29.62 -14.77 65.42
N GLU A 219 30.34 -14.67 66.55
CA GLU A 219 31.75 -14.25 66.59
C GLU A 219 32.70 -15.25 65.90
N GLU A 220 32.30 -16.52 65.72
CA GLU A 220 33.12 -17.56 65.07
C GLU A 220 33.31 -17.36 63.55
N HIS A 221 32.48 -16.54 62.90
CA HIS A 221 32.49 -16.36 61.44
C HIS A 221 32.95 -14.97 60.97
N ALA A 222 33.53 -14.15 61.86
CA ALA A 222 33.94 -12.77 61.57
C ALA A 222 34.84 -12.59 60.33
N ALA A 223 35.72 -13.55 60.02
CA ALA A 223 36.58 -13.51 58.84
C ALA A 223 35.82 -13.79 57.53
N TYR A 224 34.81 -14.67 57.58
CA TYR A 224 33.93 -14.99 56.46
C TYR A 224 32.95 -13.84 56.18
N VAL A 225 32.40 -13.25 57.24
CA VAL A 225 31.53 -12.06 57.18
C VAL A 225 32.26 -10.88 56.51
N ASN A 226 33.52 -10.61 56.88
CA ASN A 226 34.33 -9.56 56.24
C ASN A 226 34.62 -9.83 54.76
N ALA A 227 34.87 -11.09 54.38
CA ALA A 227 35.12 -11.46 52.99
C ALA A 227 33.85 -11.30 52.12
N LEU A 228 32.69 -11.66 52.68
CA LEU A 228 31.38 -11.46 52.06
C LEU A 228 30.99 -9.98 51.96
N GLU A 229 31.29 -9.17 52.98
CA GLU A 229 31.04 -7.72 52.95
C GLU A 229 31.85 -7.05 51.84
N ASN A 230 33.13 -7.40 51.70
CA ASN A 230 33.97 -6.88 50.62
C ASN A 230 33.48 -7.34 49.24
N PHE A 231 33.03 -8.59 49.09
CA PHE A 231 32.48 -9.10 47.83
C PHE A 231 31.17 -8.40 47.44
N ILE A 232 30.25 -8.20 48.39
CA ILE A 232 28.99 -7.48 48.14
C ILE A 232 29.27 -6.01 47.79
N HIS A 233 30.26 -5.38 48.44
CA HIS A 233 30.64 -4.00 48.12
C HIS A 233 31.21 -3.90 46.70
N ASP A 234 32.11 -4.79 46.29
CA ASP A 234 32.67 -4.86 44.93
C ASP A 234 31.59 -5.14 43.85
N VAL A 235 30.59 -5.97 44.16
CA VAL A 235 29.46 -6.23 43.24
C VAL A 235 28.51 -5.03 43.15
N SER A 236 28.30 -4.31 44.25
CA SER A 236 27.47 -3.09 44.28
C SER A 236 28.13 -1.89 43.60
N GLU A 237 29.47 -1.82 43.58
CA GLU A 237 30.25 -0.85 42.81
C GLU A 237 30.48 -1.28 41.35
N SER A 238 29.91 -2.39 40.89
CA SER A 238 30.35 -3.04 39.65
C SER A 238 30.23 -2.16 38.40
N VAL A 239 31.39 -2.00 37.79
CA VAL A 239 31.81 -1.66 36.41
C VAL A 239 30.90 -2.17 35.27
N PHE A 240 29.85 -2.95 35.56
CA PHE A 240 28.92 -3.53 34.59
C PHE A 240 27.71 -2.62 34.30
N LEU A 241 27.22 -1.88 35.29
CA LEU A 241 26.07 -0.96 35.11
C LEU A 241 26.47 0.41 34.59
N ASP A 242 27.73 0.80 34.77
CA ASP A 242 28.26 2.07 34.25
C ASP A 242 28.26 2.12 32.71
N PRO A 243 28.72 1.08 31.97
CA PRO A 243 28.62 1.01 30.51
C PRO A 243 27.18 1.18 30.00
N VAL A 244 26.21 0.52 30.64
CA VAL A 244 24.78 0.58 30.24
C VAL A 244 24.20 1.95 30.53
N LYS A 245 24.56 2.58 31.66
CA LYS A 245 24.20 3.98 31.93
C LYS A 245 24.84 4.93 30.93
N THR A 246 26.11 4.75 30.58
CA THR A 246 26.79 5.60 29.59
C THR A 246 26.19 5.44 28.20
N GLU A 247 25.81 4.24 27.78
CA GLU A 247 25.14 4.01 26.50
C GLU A 247 23.74 4.65 26.47
N LEU A 248 22.98 4.52 27.57
CA LEU A 248 21.67 5.17 27.68
C LEU A 248 21.81 6.71 27.66
N ASP A 249 22.81 7.26 28.33
CA ASP A 249 23.09 8.69 28.33
C ASP A 249 23.52 9.19 26.94
N ASP A 250 24.30 8.40 26.19
CA ASP A 250 24.68 8.68 24.80
C ASP A 250 23.45 8.67 23.87
N LYS A 251 22.56 7.68 24.00
CA LYS A 251 21.29 7.65 23.24
C LYS A 251 20.38 8.83 23.57
N VAL A 252 20.33 9.25 24.83
CA VAL A 252 19.59 10.44 25.25
C VAL A 252 20.23 11.72 24.69
N ALA A 253 21.55 11.77 24.59
CA ALA A 253 22.28 12.87 23.95
C ALA A 253 21.99 12.94 22.44
N ASP A 254 21.98 11.81 21.74
CA ASP A 254 21.63 11.71 20.32
C ASP A 254 20.20 12.15 20.04
N LEU A 255 19.23 11.74 20.88
CA LEU A 255 17.84 12.19 20.78
C LEU A 255 17.70 13.69 21.01
N LYS A 256 18.45 14.26 21.95
CA LYS A 256 18.51 15.73 22.16
C LYS A 256 19.13 16.44 20.96
N ALA A 257 20.17 15.88 20.35
CA ALA A 257 20.81 16.43 19.16
C ALA A 257 19.85 16.38 17.94
N LEU A 258 19.11 15.30 17.76
CA LEU A 258 18.09 15.15 16.71
C LEU A 258 16.95 16.15 16.90
N ALA A 259 16.47 16.33 18.14
CA ALA A 259 15.46 17.34 18.47
C ALA A 259 15.96 18.77 18.22
N ALA A 260 17.22 19.06 18.55
CA ALA A 260 17.85 20.35 18.24
C ALA A 260 18.00 20.57 16.73
N TYR A 261 18.36 19.53 15.98
CA TYR A 261 18.44 19.59 14.52
C TYR A 261 17.07 19.84 13.87
N GLN A 262 16.01 19.14 14.32
CA GLN A 262 14.63 19.39 13.88
C GLN A 262 14.18 20.82 14.19
N LYS A 263 14.51 21.32 15.39
CA LYS A 263 14.24 22.72 15.77
C LYS A 263 14.94 23.71 14.84
N ASN A 264 16.22 23.47 14.51
CA ASN A 264 16.99 24.31 13.59
C ASN A 264 16.41 24.28 12.16
N ILE A 265 15.94 23.13 11.67
CA ILE A 265 15.25 23.04 10.37
C ILE A 265 13.95 23.87 10.39
N ILE A 266 13.17 23.77 11.47
CA ILE A 266 11.93 24.54 11.61
C ILE A 266 12.22 26.05 11.66
N GLU A 267 13.28 26.47 12.34
CA GLU A 267 13.73 27.87 12.35
C GLU A 267 14.21 28.33 10.97
N ALA A 268 15.02 27.53 10.27
CA ALA A 268 15.45 27.83 8.89
C ALA A 268 14.28 27.91 7.90
N LEU A 269 13.26 27.05 8.05
CA LEU A 269 12.02 27.11 7.26
C LEU A 269 11.21 28.36 7.57
N LYS A 270 11.10 28.74 8.85
CA LYS A 270 10.43 30.00 9.25
C LYS A 270 11.15 31.23 8.71
N GLU A 271 12.48 31.24 8.73
CA GLU A 271 13.27 32.31 8.11
C GLU A 271 13.14 32.33 6.59
N GLY A 272 13.11 31.16 5.93
CA GLY A 272 12.85 31.05 4.49
C GLY A 272 11.48 31.63 4.12
N VAL A 273 10.45 31.33 4.90
CA VAL A 273 9.11 31.92 4.76
C VAL A 273 9.16 33.44 4.98
N HIS A 274 9.92 33.90 5.97
CA HIS A 274 10.00 35.33 6.27
C HIS A 274 10.75 36.12 5.19
N LYS A 275 11.85 35.58 4.64
CA LYS A 275 12.60 36.18 3.53
C LYS A 275 11.78 36.23 2.25
N VAL A 276 11.12 35.12 1.88
CA VAL A 276 10.20 35.08 0.73
C VAL A 276 9.03 36.06 0.90
N LYS A 277 8.60 36.35 2.12
CA LYS A 277 7.55 37.34 2.40
C LYS A 277 8.04 38.79 2.31
N ILE A 278 9.33 39.06 2.54
CA ILE A 278 9.93 40.40 2.47
C ILE A 278 10.35 40.73 1.03
N ASP A 279 10.94 39.78 0.30
CA ASP A 279 11.46 40.01 -1.06
C ASP A 279 10.35 40.24 -2.11
N ASN A 280 9.11 39.88 -1.77
CA ASN A 280 7.97 39.88 -2.70
C ASN A 280 6.95 41.02 -2.49
N ALA A 281 7.26 42.03 -1.68
CA ALA A 281 6.44 43.23 -1.57
C ALA A 281 6.49 44.14 -2.83
N GLY A 282 7.29 43.79 -3.86
CA GLY A 282 7.64 44.68 -4.97
C GLY A 282 7.09 44.39 -6.37
N GLU A 283 6.87 43.13 -6.79
CA GLU A 283 6.58 42.85 -8.21
C GLU A 283 5.46 41.83 -8.45
N GLY A 284 4.34 42.30 -8.97
CA GLY A 284 3.13 41.52 -9.28
C GLY A 284 3.19 40.70 -10.57
N LYS A 285 4.26 39.93 -10.83
CA LYS A 285 4.34 39.05 -12.01
C LYS A 285 4.50 37.55 -11.75
N ASP A 286 4.57 37.12 -10.50
CA ASP A 286 4.77 35.70 -10.15
C ASP A 286 3.50 34.99 -9.66
N LEU A 287 2.29 35.35 -10.15
CA LEU A 287 1.05 34.68 -9.74
C LEU A 287 1.11 33.15 -9.92
N SER A 288 1.82 32.64 -10.92
CA SER A 288 1.96 31.19 -11.15
C SER A 288 2.94 30.51 -10.19
N ALA A 289 3.99 31.21 -9.74
CA ALA A 289 4.88 30.70 -8.70
C ALA A 289 4.21 30.80 -7.31
N TYR A 290 3.34 31.80 -7.09
CA TYR A 290 2.42 31.84 -5.97
C TYR A 290 1.46 30.66 -5.99
N ASP A 291 0.80 30.36 -7.10
CA ASP A 291 -0.13 29.22 -7.18
C ASP A 291 0.59 27.89 -6.93
N ILE A 292 1.80 27.70 -7.47
CA ILE A 292 2.58 26.47 -7.25
C ILE A 292 3.11 26.37 -5.81
N SER A 293 3.55 27.49 -5.22
CA SER A 293 4.03 27.50 -3.83
C SER A 293 2.89 27.37 -2.83
N ILE A 294 1.72 27.97 -3.11
CA ILE A 294 0.48 27.81 -2.34
C ILE A 294 0.00 26.36 -2.44
N VAL A 295 -0.07 25.75 -3.63
CA VAL A 295 -0.45 24.34 -3.76
C VAL A 295 0.55 23.41 -3.06
N ARG A 296 1.84 23.73 -3.10
CA ARG A 296 2.86 22.97 -2.34
C ARG A 296 2.69 23.15 -0.84
N LEU A 297 2.35 24.36 -0.38
CA LEU A 297 2.08 24.66 1.01
C LEU A 297 0.80 23.99 1.48
N GLU A 298 -0.30 24.08 0.73
CA GLU A 298 -1.56 23.39 0.98
C GLU A 298 -1.36 21.89 1.02
N LYS A 299 -0.57 21.32 0.08
CA LYS A 299 -0.21 19.90 0.11
C LYS A 299 0.60 19.54 1.36
N SER A 300 1.62 20.34 1.72
CA SER A 300 2.42 20.09 2.92
C SER A 300 1.63 20.27 4.21
N LEU A 301 0.62 21.16 4.21
CA LEU A 301 -0.24 21.46 5.35
C LEU A 301 -1.35 20.42 5.49
N LEU A 302 -1.81 19.84 4.38
CA LEU A 302 -2.68 18.67 4.37
C LEU A 302 -1.92 17.40 4.78
N GLU A 303 -0.68 17.23 4.34
CA GLU A 303 0.20 16.14 4.78
C GLU A 303 0.53 16.29 6.27
N SER A 304 0.90 17.49 6.74
CA SER A 304 1.08 17.75 8.17
C SER A 304 -0.22 17.59 8.94
N GLY A 305 -1.38 17.99 8.38
CA GLY A 305 -2.69 17.79 8.98
C GLY A 305 -3.09 16.32 9.07
N ARG A 306 -2.69 15.49 8.10
CA ARG A 306 -2.86 14.04 8.14
C ARG A 306 -1.96 13.40 9.21
N VAL A 307 -0.72 13.87 9.33
CA VAL A 307 0.21 13.44 10.38
C VAL A 307 -0.28 13.90 11.75
N VAL A 308 -0.80 15.12 11.89
CA VAL A 308 -1.40 15.61 13.14
C VAL A 308 -2.63 14.79 13.50
N LYS A 309 -3.52 14.47 12.55
CA LYS A 309 -4.66 13.58 12.82
C LYS A 309 -4.23 12.16 13.18
N SER A 310 -3.16 11.64 12.58
CA SER A 310 -2.64 10.31 12.97
C SER A 310 -1.98 10.34 14.34
N LEU A 311 -1.30 11.43 14.70
CA LEU A 311 -0.77 11.67 16.04
C LEU A 311 -1.86 11.90 17.07
N GLU A 312 -2.94 12.61 16.74
CA GLU A 312 -4.13 12.78 17.58
C GLU A 312 -4.83 11.43 17.78
N ALA A 313 -5.01 10.63 16.73
CA ALA A 313 -5.55 9.29 16.84
C ALA A 313 -4.65 8.38 17.70
N LYS A 314 -3.33 8.48 17.53
CA LYS A 314 -2.35 7.79 18.39
C LYS A 314 -2.42 8.28 19.83
N LEU A 315 -2.56 9.57 20.07
CA LEU A 315 -2.66 10.16 21.42
C LEU A 315 -3.97 9.75 22.09
N VAL A 316 -5.09 9.77 21.36
CA VAL A 316 -6.38 9.24 21.84
C VAL A 316 -6.24 7.75 22.13
N SER A 317 -5.60 6.97 21.25
CA SER A 317 -5.35 5.54 21.52
C SER A 317 -4.45 5.34 22.74
N LEU A 318 -3.43 6.18 22.95
CA LEU A 318 -2.57 6.15 24.12
C LEU A 318 -3.30 6.59 25.38
N GLN A 319 -4.24 7.54 25.29
CA GLN A 319 -5.12 7.92 26.40
C GLN A 319 -6.11 6.80 26.72
N THR A 320 -6.62 6.09 25.71
CA THR A 320 -7.46 4.90 25.92
C THR A 320 -6.65 3.75 26.53
N ILE A 321 -5.43 3.50 26.03
CA ILE A 321 -4.50 2.53 26.61
C ILE A 321 -4.12 2.94 28.04
N GLN A 322 -3.83 4.21 28.30
CA GLN A 322 -3.52 4.71 29.63
C GLN A 322 -4.72 4.57 30.57
N TYR A 323 -5.93 4.91 30.11
CA TYR A 323 -7.16 4.72 30.87
C TYR A 323 -7.43 3.25 31.16
N ASN A 324 -7.24 2.36 30.18
CA ASN A 324 -7.35 0.92 30.33
C ASN A 324 -6.27 0.36 31.27
N LEU A 325 -5.02 0.81 31.16
CA LEU A 325 -3.93 0.46 32.07
C LEU A 325 -4.20 0.96 33.48
N ASN A 326 -4.84 2.12 33.65
CA ASN A 326 -5.21 2.65 34.95
C ASN A 326 -6.40 1.88 35.55
N ILE A 327 -7.35 1.45 34.71
CA ILE A 327 -8.41 0.50 35.11
C ILE A 327 -7.80 -0.85 35.47
N ASP A 328 -6.85 -1.37 34.71
CA ASP A 328 -6.21 -2.65 34.95
C ASP A 328 -5.29 -2.58 36.17
N ALA A 329 -4.61 -1.46 36.39
CA ALA A 329 -3.86 -1.20 37.62
C ALA A 329 -4.82 -1.11 38.81
N ALA A 330 -5.95 -0.40 38.69
CA ALA A 330 -6.97 -0.35 39.73
C ALA A 330 -7.60 -1.73 40.01
N LYS A 331 -7.86 -2.52 38.97
CA LYS A 331 -8.35 -3.91 39.08
C LYS A 331 -7.28 -4.82 39.69
N ARG A 332 -6.01 -4.66 39.33
CA ARG A 332 -4.90 -5.38 39.98
C ARG A 332 -4.75 -4.97 41.43
N ASP A 333 -4.87 -3.69 41.77
CA ASP A 333 -4.86 -3.22 43.15
C ASP A 333 -6.08 -3.72 43.93
N GLU A 334 -7.25 -3.81 43.31
CA GLU A 334 -8.44 -4.42 43.90
C GLU A 334 -8.29 -5.93 44.07
N ALA A 335 -7.70 -6.62 43.08
CA ALA A 335 -7.39 -8.04 43.15
C ALA A 335 -6.30 -8.32 44.19
N LEU A 336 -5.28 -7.48 44.30
CA LEU A 336 -4.25 -7.53 45.33
C LEU A 336 -4.84 -7.20 46.69
N LYS A 337 -5.78 -6.25 46.80
CA LYS A 337 -6.51 -5.98 48.06
C LYS A 337 -7.40 -7.16 48.45
N LYS A 338 -8.04 -7.83 47.49
CA LYS A 338 -8.81 -9.06 47.75
C LYS A 338 -7.90 -10.22 48.13
N ALA A 339 -6.78 -10.42 47.43
CA ALA A 339 -5.79 -11.45 47.73
C ALA A 339 -5.11 -11.20 49.07
N THR A 340 -4.74 -9.95 49.39
CA THR A 340 -4.20 -9.58 50.71
C THR A 340 -5.26 -9.69 51.81
N ALA A 341 -6.55 -9.39 51.52
CA ALA A 341 -7.64 -9.65 52.45
C ALA A 341 -7.86 -11.15 52.70
N LEU A 342 -7.79 -11.99 51.67
CA LEU A 342 -7.87 -13.45 51.76
C LEU A 342 -6.65 -14.04 52.49
N LEU A 343 -5.44 -13.50 52.24
CA LEU A 343 -4.23 -13.88 52.97
C LEU A 343 -4.30 -13.43 54.45
N SER A 344 -4.84 -12.25 54.74
CA SER A 344 -5.06 -11.80 56.12
C SER A 344 -6.17 -12.59 56.85
N GLN A 345 -7.13 -13.15 56.12
CA GLN A 345 -8.06 -14.15 56.64
C GLN A 345 -7.38 -15.50 56.86
N ARG A 346 -6.41 -15.87 56.00
CA ARG A 346 -5.60 -17.10 56.10
C ARG A 346 -4.58 -17.05 57.24
N GLU A 347 -4.14 -15.86 57.65
CA GLU A 347 -3.30 -15.65 58.83
C GLU A 347 -4.06 -15.76 60.16
N GLN A 348 -5.39 -15.93 60.14
CA GLN A 348 -6.11 -16.36 61.34
C GLN A 348 -5.80 -17.83 61.63
N PRO A 349 -5.28 -18.16 62.82
CA PRO A 349 -4.81 -19.50 63.12
C PRO A 349 -6.03 -20.32 63.54
N ASN A 350 -6.78 -20.83 62.56
CA ASN A 350 -7.58 -22.04 62.74
C ASN A 350 -8.01 -22.59 61.39
N SER A 351 -7.39 -23.73 61.05
CA SER A 351 -7.94 -24.84 60.26
C SER A 351 -8.98 -24.45 59.20
N GLN A 352 -8.52 -24.33 57.96
CA GLN A 352 -9.34 -24.80 56.85
C GLN A 352 -8.45 -25.49 55.83
N VAL A 353 -8.75 -26.77 55.65
CA VAL A 353 -8.53 -27.53 54.41
C VAL A 353 -8.85 -26.57 53.27
N MET A 354 -7.88 -26.38 52.39
CA MET A 354 -8.03 -25.60 51.16
C MET A 354 -9.26 -26.14 50.45
N ASP A 355 -10.31 -25.33 50.28
CA ASP A 355 -11.53 -25.73 49.60
C ASP A 355 -11.23 -25.80 48.10
N ILE A 356 -10.66 -26.93 47.68
CA ILE A 356 -10.20 -27.19 46.32
C ILE A 356 -11.37 -27.04 45.33
N TYR A 357 -12.59 -27.38 45.75
CA TYR A 357 -13.80 -27.15 44.97
C TYR A 357 -14.09 -25.67 44.75
N GLY A 358 -13.83 -24.80 45.73
CA GLY A 358 -13.96 -23.35 45.58
C GLY A 358 -12.97 -22.76 44.56
N VAL A 359 -11.73 -23.26 44.56
CA VAL A 359 -10.71 -22.86 43.57
C VAL A 359 -11.07 -23.36 42.17
N MET A 360 -11.56 -24.60 42.04
CA MET A 360 -12.00 -25.15 40.76
C MET A 360 -13.26 -24.45 40.20
N GLU A 361 -14.19 -24.04 41.06
CA GLU A 361 -15.37 -23.27 40.66
C GLU A 361 -14.97 -21.84 40.22
N GLU A 362 -13.99 -21.22 40.88
CA GLU A 362 -13.42 -19.94 40.45
C GLU A 362 -12.76 -20.08 39.07
N GLU A 363 -11.94 -21.11 38.83
CA GLU A 363 -11.33 -21.42 37.52
C GLU A 363 -12.39 -21.72 36.43
N ARG A 364 -13.48 -22.42 36.77
CA ARG A 364 -14.61 -22.62 35.83
C ARG A 364 -15.32 -21.30 35.51
N SER A 365 -15.45 -20.40 36.50
CA SER A 365 -16.08 -19.10 36.31
C SER A 365 -15.23 -18.14 35.47
N THR A 366 -13.90 -18.16 35.64
CA THR A 366 -12.96 -17.36 34.84
C THR A 366 -12.91 -17.88 33.40
N MET A 367 -12.88 -19.21 33.23
CA MET A 367 -12.91 -19.85 31.92
C MET A 367 -14.18 -19.54 31.13
N LYS A 368 -15.34 -19.61 31.78
CA LYS A 368 -16.63 -19.25 31.16
C LYS A 368 -16.70 -17.78 30.78
N ASN A 369 -16.10 -16.89 31.57
CA ASN A 369 -16.02 -15.47 31.25
C ASN A 369 -15.11 -15.19 30.04
N ILE A 370 -14.00 -15.93 29.92
CA ILE A 370 -13.12 -15.87 28.74
C ILE A 370 -13.83 -16.42 27.50
N GLU A 371 -14.60 -17.50 27.64
CA GLU A 371 -15.43 -18.06 26.57
C GLU A 371 -16.51 -17.06 26.10
N ASP A 372 -17.22 -16.41 27.02
CA ASP A 372 -18.20 -15.36 26.70
C ASP A 372 -17.56 -14.15 25.99
N LEU A 373 -16.32 -13.79 26.34
CA LEU A 373 -15.55 -12.73 25.69
C LEU A 373 -15.14 -13.11 24.26
N LEU A 374 -14.76 -14.37 24.03
CA LEU A 374 -14.40 -14.90 22.71
C LEU A 374 -15.60 -14.96 21.77
N TYR A 375 -16.81 -15.23 22.29
CA TYR A 375 -18.05 -15.22 21.52
C TYR A 375 -18.61 -13.82 21.22
N GLN A 376 -18.05 -12.74 21.81
CA GLN A 376 -18.59 -11.39 21.64
C GLN A 376 -18.30 -10.73 20.27
N GLY A 377 -17.72 -11.49 19.33
CA GLY A 377 -17.64 -11.15 17.91
C GLY A 377 -16.47 -10.24 17.55
N SER A 378 -15.68 -10.68 16.56
CA SER A 378 -14.52 -9.95 16.05
C SER A 378 -14.73 -9.60 14.57
N PHE A 379 -14.24 -8.44 14.14
CA PHE A 379 -14.54 -7.88 12.81
C PHE A 379 -13.46 -8.18 11.75
N THR A 380 -12.42 -8.96 12.06
CA THR A 380 -11.29 -9.21 11.14
C THR A 380 -10.88 -10.70 11.08
N GLU A 381 -10.37 -11.12 9.93
CA GLU A 381 -9.93 -12.52 9.70
C GLU A 381 -8.77 -12.94 10.61
N GLN A 382 -7.90 -12.00 10.98
CA GLN A 382 -6.82 -12.23 11.95
C GLN A 382 -7.34 -12.43 13.38
N SER A 383 -8.42 -11.75 13.75
CA SER A 383 -9.04 -11.99 15.06
C SER A 383 -9.82 -13.30 15.09
N ASP A 384 -10.36 -13.76 13.97
CA ASP A 384 -10.97 -15.10 13.88
C ASP A 384 -9.93 -16.22 14.03
N THR A 385 -8.73 -16.08 13.44
CA THR A 385 -7.64 -17.05 13.65
C THR A 385 -7.16 -17.07 15.10
N TYR A 386 -7.10 -15.90 15.74
CA TYR A 386 -6.75 -15.79 17.16
C TYR A 386 -7.83 -16.39 18.07
N ILE A 387 -9.11 -16.17 17.77
CA ILE A 387 -10.22 -16.80 18.50
C ILE A 387 -10.15 -18.32 18.37
N HIS A 388 -9.83 -18.85 17.19
CA HIS A 388 -9.74 -20.29 17.02
C HIS A 388 -8.56 -20.89 17.80
N GLU A 389 -7.40 -20.23 17.79
CA GLU A 389 -6.24 -20.65 18.58
C GLU A 389 -6.52 -20.57 20.09
N GLN A 390 -7.17 -19.50 20.55
CA GLN A 390 -7.54 -19.34 21.96
C GLN A 390 -8.64 -20.32 22.38
N ALA A 391 -9.59 -20.63 21.50
CA ALA A 391 -10.58 -21.67 21.75
C ALA A 391 -9.93 -23.07 21.88
N GLY A 392 -8.89 -23.36 21.09
CA GLY A 392 -8.10 -24.59 21.22
C GLY A 392 -7.30 -24.66 22.52
N LYS A 393 -6.71 -23.53 22.95
CA LYS A 393 -6.04 -23.45 24.26
C LYS A 393 -7.04 -23.61 25.41
N LEU A 394 -8.23 -23.01 25.28
CA LEU A 394 -9.31 -23.12 26.26
C LEU A 394 -9.83 -24.57 26.35
N SER A 395 -10.01 -25.28 25.23
CA SER A 395 -10.42 -26.69 25.28
C SER A 395 -9.35 -27.58 25.93
N SER A 396 -8.06 -27.32 25.69
CA SER A 396 -6.97 -28.03 26.36
C SER A 396 -6.92 -27.73 27.86
N LEU A 397 -7.15 -26.48 28.27
CA LEU A 397 -7.22 -26.11 29.69
C LEU A 397 -8.42 -26.80 30.37
N ARG A 398 -9.53 -26.98 29.65
CA ARG A 398 -10.74 -27.62 30.18
C ARG A 398 -10.47 -29.08 30.47
N GLN A 399 -9.82 -29.75 29.53
CA GLN A 399 -9.39 -31.13 29.70
C GLN A 399 -8.46 -31.27 30.91
N MET A 400 -7.50 -30.36 31.08
CA MET A 400 -6.59 -30.39 32.24
C MET A 400 -7.31 -30.17 33.58
N VAL A 401 -8.31 -29.27 33.61
CA VAL A 401 -9.13 -29.05 34.82
C VAL A 401 -9.98 -30.28 35.13
N ASP A 402 -10.61 -30.88 34.12
CA ASP A 402 -11.41 -32.10 34.29
C ASP A 402 -10.52 -33.29 34.72
N GLU A 403 -9.29 -33.40 34.19
CA GLU A 403 -8.28 -34.37 34.65
C GLU A 403 -7.85 -34.09 36.10
N SER A 404 -7.69 -32.83 36.49
CA SER A 404 -7.37 -32.46 37.87
C SER A 404 -8.50 -32.77 38.86
N GLU A 405 -9.76 -32.61 38.45
CA GLU A 405 -10.94 -33.01 39.22
C GLU A 405 -10.92 -34.53 39.46
N LEU A 406 -10.63 -35.32 38.41
CA LEU A 406 -10.51 -36.77 38.52
C LEU A 406 -9.38 -37.21 39.47
N TYR A 407 -8.22 -36.53 39.44
CA TYR A 407 -7.14 -36.83 40.39
C TYR A 407 -7.52 -36.48 41.83
N VAL A 408 -8.25 -35.39 42.06
CA VAL A 408 -8.74 -35.04 43.40
C VAL A 408 -9.75 -36.08 43.88
N GLU A 409 -10.69 -36.51 43.03
CA GLU A 409 -11.65 -37.58 43.36
C GLU A 409 -10.94 -38.90 43.71
N MET A 410 -9.89 -39.27 42.97
CA MET A 410 -9.08 -40.44 43.25
C MET A 410 -8.36 -40.31 44.61
N LEU A 411 -7.76 -39.15 44.89
CA LEU A 411 -7.09 -38.90 46.17
C LEU A 411 -8.07 -38.86 47.35
N GLU A 412 -9.28 -38.34 47.16
CA GLU A 412 -10.33 -38.38 48.18
C GLU A 412 -10.77 -39.82 48.46
N ARG A 413 -10.89 -40.65 47.42
CA ARG A 413 -11.17 -42.07 47.56
C ARG A 413 -10.05 -42.79 48.31
N ASP A 414 -8.79 -42.55 47.94
CA ASP A 414 -7.63 -43.16 48.61
C ASP A 414 -7.53 -42.72 50.09
N LEU A 415 -7.85 -41.46 50.38
CA LEU A 415 -7.90 -40.95 51.75
C LEU A 415 -9.05 -41.57 52.55
N GLU A 416 -10.21 -41.78 51.93
CA GLU A 416 -11.33 -42.45 52.58
C GLU A 416 -11.02 -43.93 52.82
N ASP A 417 -10.41 -44.62 51.87
CA ASP A 417 -9.94 -46.00 52.03
C ASP A 417 -8.89 -46.10 53.16
N ALA A 418 -7.96 -45.13 53.24
CA ALA A 418 -7.00 -45.04 54.32
C ALA A 418 -7.65 -44.74 55.69
N ARG A 419 -8.71 -43.91 55.72
CA ARG A 419 -9.49 -43.66 56.94
C ARG A 419 -10.25 -44.88 57.39
N VAL A 420 -10.92 -45.58 56.48
CA VAL A 420 -11.62 -46.84 56.78
C VAL A 420 -10.63 -47.87 57.29
N LEU A 421 -9.46 -48.00 56.67
CA LEU A 421 -8.39 -48.89 57.11
C LEU A 421 -7.90 -48.51 58.52
N HIS A 422 -7.69 -47.22 58.78
CA HIS A 422 -7.33 -46.73 60.11
C HIS A 422 -8.40 -47.04 61.15
N GLU A 423 -9.69 -46.79 60.84
CA GLU A 423 -10.82 -47.09 61.73
C GLU A 423 -10.93 -48.60 61.99
N VAL A 424 -10.72 -49.44 60.98
CA VAL A 424 -10.69 -50.91 61.11
C VAL A 424 -9.52 -51.35 61.99
N LEU A 425 -8.33 -50.78 61.82
CA LEU A 425 -7.16 -51.09 62.66
C LEU A 425 -7.33 -50.60 64.09
N GLU A 426 -7.93 -49.43 64.27
CA GLU A 426 -8.22 -48.86 65.59
C GLU A 426 -9.29 -49.69 66.32
N ASN A 427 -10.34 -50.12 65.62
CA ASN A 427 -11.33 -51.07 66.13
C ASN A 427 -10.71 -52.42 66.48
N LYS A 428 -9.83 -52.98 65.64
CA LYS A 428 -9.08 -54.22 65.94
C LYS A 428 -8.17 -54.06 67.16
N ARG A 429 -7.59 -52.88 67.35
CA ARG A 429 -6.74 -52.58 68.52
C ARG A 429 -7.55 -52.36 69.80
N LEU A 430 -8.74 -51.77 69.71
CA LEU A 430 -9.65 -51.52 70.84
C LEU A 430 -10.39 -52.79 71.28
N HIS A 431 -10.67 -53.70 70.35
CA HIS A 431 -11.39 -54.96 70.59
C HIS A 431 -10.57 -56.19 70.13
N PRO A 432 -9.44 -56.51 70.79
CA PRO A 432 -8.57 -57.62 70.41
C PRO A 432 -9.19 -59.02 70.64
N ASP A 433 -10.21 -59.13 71.50
CA ASP A 433 -10.85 -60.41 71.83
C ASP A 433 -11.86 -60.88 70.76
N ASP A 434 -12.44 -59.96 69.95
CA ASP A 434 -13.48 -60.29 68.95
C ASP A 434 -12.93 -60.90 67.65
N TYR A 435 -11.62 -60.78 67.36
CA TYR A 435 -11.01 -61.21 66.10
C TYR A 435 -10.19 -62.51 66.20
N THR A 436 -10.09 -63.12 67.39
CA THR A 436 -9.31 -64.36 67.59
C THR A 436 -9.97 -65.61 67.00
N GLU A 437 -11.27 -65.58 66.66
CA GLU A 437 -11.96 -66.70 66.01
C GLU A 437 -12.11 -66.59 64.47
N SER A 438 -11.83 -65.43 63.84
CA SER A 438 -11.93 -65.26 62.37
C SER A 438 -10.59 -65.27 61.61
N ALA A 439 -9.45 -65.26 62.29
CA ALA A 439 -8.12 -65.18 61.65
C ALA A 439 -7.74 -66.41 60.79
N VAL A 440 -8.47 -67.52 60.86
CA VAL A 440 -8.20 -68.72 60.05
C VAL A 440 -8.86 -68.63 58.65
N GLY A 441 -9.81 -67.71 58.44
CA GLY A 441 -10.49 -67.51 57.15
C GLY A 441 -9.89 -66.42 56.27
N ASP A 442 -9.44 -65.31 56.86
CA ASP A 442 -8.94 -64.13 56.12
C ASP A 442 -7.54 -64.32 55.53
N GLU A 443 -6.66 -65.12 56.14
CA GLU A 443 -5.34 -65.43 55.56
C GLU A 443 -5.47 -66.22 54.23
N ALA A 444 -6.51 -67.05 54.08
CA ALA A 444 -6.72 -67.83 52.86
C ALA A 444 -7.32 -67.00 51.71
N LEU A 445 -8.13 -65.98 52.04
CA LEU A 445 -8.72 -65.04 51.07
C LEU A 445 -7.71 -63.99 50.61
N LEU A 446 -6.93 -63.42 51.53
CA LEU A 446 -5.83 -62.51 51.19
C LEU A 446 -4.80 -63.19 50.30
N ASN A 447 -4.41 -64.44 50.61
CA ASN A 447 -3.45 -65.17 49.81
C ASN A 447 -3.98 -65.57 48.42
N SER A 448 -5.31 -65.65 48.22
CA SER A 448 -5.90 -65.82 46.89
C SER A 448 -5.96 -64.52 46.10
N GLN A 449 -6.22 -63.39 46.76
CA GLN A 449 -6.24 -62.07 46.14
C GLN A 449 -4.83 -61.63 45.75
N ASP A 450 -3.84 -61.85 46.61
CA ASP A 450 -2.42 -61.58 46.31
C ASP A 450 -1.92 -62.43 45.13
N LEU A 451 -2.42 -63.68 44.98
CA LEU A 451 -2.11 -64.54 43.84
C LEU A 451 -2.72 -64.03 42.54
N GLU A 452 -3.97 -63.56 42.57
CA GLU A 452 -4.65 -62.96 41.43
C GLU A 452 -4.03 -61.62 41.03
N GLU A 453 -3.60 -60.81 42.00
CA GLU A 453 -2.86 -59.57 41.74
C GLU A 453 -1.48 -59.84 41.14
N ILE A 454 -0.77 -60.89 41.60
CA ILE A 454 0.50 -61.31 40.99
C ILE A 454 0.28 -61.82 39.56
N GLU A 455 -0.79 -62.57 39.30
CA GLU A 455 -1.12 -63.05 37.95
C GLU A 455 -1.47 -61.88 37.02
N ASN A 456 -2.25 -60.90 37.49
CA ASN A 456 -2.55 -59.67 36.75
C ASN A 456 -1.29 -58.84 36.48
N LEU A 457 -0.38 -58.72 37.46
CA LEU A 457 0.89 -58.02 37.27
C LEU A 457 1.83 -58.76 36.31
N GLN A 458 1.73 -60.10 36.24
CA GLN A 458 2.46 -60.88 35.23
C GLN A 458 1.86 -60.67 33.84
N GLU A 459 0.54 -60.71 33.69
CA GLU A 459 -0.15 -60.44 32.42
C GLU A 459 0.15 -59.03 31.91
N ILE A 460 0.07 -58.01 32.77
CA ILE A 460 0.43 -56.63 32.41
C ILE A 460 1.90 -56.53 32.00
N ASN A 461 2.82 -57.20 32.69
CA ASN A 461 4.23 -57.19 32.30
C ASN A 461 4.47 -57.88 30.96
N ASP A 462 3.76 -58.99 30.69
CA ASP A 462 3.84 -59.70 29.42
C ASP A 462 3.29 -58.82 28.28
N GLU A 463 2.16 -58.13 28.48
CA GLU A 463 1.61 -57.15 27.54
C GLU A 463 2.59 -56.00 27.29
N LEU A 464 3.22 -55.48 28.34
CA LEU A 464 4.19 -54.38 28.24
C LEU A 464 5.49 -54.83 27.54
N GLU A 465 5.89 -56.08 27.71
CA GLU A 465 7.02 -56.67 26.98
C GLU A 465 6.69 -56.90 25.50
N GLU A 466 5.45 -57.29 25.17
CA GLU A 466 4.96 -57.35 23.79
C GLU A 466 4.89 -55.96 23.14
N GLU A 467 4.40 -54.95 23.86
CA GLU A 467 4.38 -53.57 23.38
C GLU A 467 5.79 -53.02 23.17
N LYS A 468 6.71 -53.28 24.11
CA LYS A 468 8.12 -52.92 23.96
C LYS A 468 8.72 -53.56 22.72
N LYS A 469 8.45 -54.85 22.48
CA LYS A 469 8.91 -55.56 21.29
C LYS A 469 8.31 -54.99 20.00
N ARG A 470 7.03 -54.57 20.04
CA ARG A 470 6.36 -53.88 18.91
C ARG A 470 7.03 -52.54 18.62
N LEU A 471 7.29 -51.73 19.65
CA LEU A 471 7.94 -50.43 19.52
C LEU A 471 9.40 -50.56 19.05
N GLU A 472 10.14 -51.55 19.54
CA GLU A 472 11.50 -51.84 19.04
C GLU A 472 11.50 -52.21 17.55
N ALA A 473 10.50 -52.96 17.08
CA ALA A 473 10.35 -53.27 15.66
C ALA A 473 10.02 -52.01 14.84
N GLU A 474 9.12 -51.16 15.33
CA GLU A 474 8.76 -49.89 14.66
C GLU A 474 9.95 -48.92 14.59
N ILE A 475 10.78 -48.87 15.63
CA ILE A 475 12.03 -48.09 15.63
C ILE A 475 13.02 -48.66 14.61
N SER A 476 13.17 -50.00 14.54
CA SER A 476 14.04 -50.64 13.54
C SER A 476 13.58 -50.35 12.10
N ASP A 477 12.27 -50.37 11.85
CA ASP A 477 11.71 -50.02 10.54
C ASP A 477 11.91 -48.53 10.23
N GLY A 478 11.73 -47.65 11.21
CA GLY A 478 12.04 -46.23 11.09
C GLY A 478 13.51 -45.95 10.79
N GLN A 479 14.43 -46.72 11.38
CA GLN A 479 15.87 -46.66 11.07
C GLN A 479 16.16 -47.11 9.63
N ALA A 480 15.52 -48.17 9.15
CA ALA A 480 15.66 -48.62 7.75
C ALA A 480 15.17 -47.56 6.75
N LEU A 481 14.06 -46.88 7.06
CA LEU A 481 13.55 -45.76 6.26
C LEU A 481 14.53 -44.56 6.27
N SER A 482 15.14 -44.26 7.41
CA SER A 482 16.17 -43.22 7.53
C SER A 482 17.40 -43.54 6.67
N ASP A 483 17.88 -44.79 6.70
CA ASP A 483 19.00 -45.24 5.88
C ASP A 483 18.70 -45.15 4.38
N ASP A 484 17.48 -45.48 3.97
CA ASP A 484 17.04 -45.33 2.58
C ASP A 484 16.89 -43.87 2.17
N ALA A 485 16.47 -42.98 3.08
CA ALA A 485 16.48 -41.54 2.84
C ALA A 485 17.91 -41.00 2.64
N VAL A 486 18.88 -41.44 3.45
CA VAL A 486 20.30 -41.09 3.27
C VAL A 486 20.84 -41.61 1.93
N ARG A 487 20.46 -42.81 1.50
CA ARG A 487 20.83 -43.35 0.17
C ARG A 487 20.22 -42.54 -0.97
N LEU A 488 18.96 -42.11 -0.84
CA LEU A 488 18.30 -41.25 -1.83
C LEU A 488 18.97 -39.88 -1.89
N GLN A 489 19.33 -39.29 -0.75
CA GLN A 489 20.06 -38.04 -0.70
C GLN A 489 21.41 -38.14 -1.41
N LYS A 490 22.17 -39.22 -1.19
CA LYS A 490 23.42 -39.46 -1.95
C LYS A 490 23.17 -39.54 -3.46
N LYS A 491 22.12 -40.27 -3.90
CA LYS A 491 21.76 -40.33 -5.32
C LYS A 491 21.38 -38.97 -5.90
N ILE A 492 20.67 -38.13 -5.14
CA ILE A 492 20.34 -36.76 -5.55
C ILE A 492 21.62 -35.95 -5.75
N THR A 493 22.55 -35.98 -4.78
CA THR A 493 23.83 -35.26 -4.91
C THR A 493 24.66 -35.74 -6.11
N GLU A 494 24.66 -37.05 -6.41
CA GLU A 494 25.33 -37.59 -7.60
C GLU A 494 24.66 -37.12 -8.91
N LEU A 495 23.34 -36.98 -8.92
CA LEU A 495 22.59 -36.47 -10.07
C LEU A 495 22.85 -34.97 -10.27
N ASP A 496 22.90 -34.19 -9.20
CA ASP A 496 23.20 -32.75 -9.27
C ASP A 496 24.60 -32.50 -9.84
N ILE A 497 25.61 -33.25 -9.39
CA ILE A 497 26.97 -33.19 -9.96
C ILE A 497 26.97 -33.54 -11.45
N LYS A 498 26.16 -34.54 -11.86
CA LYS A 498 26.02 -34.90 -13.28
C LYS A 498 25.33 -33.79 -14.08
N ILE A 499 24.31 -33.16 -13.52
CA ILE A 499 23.60 -32.04 -14.16
C ILE A 499 24.56 -30.86 -14.34
N GLU A 500 25.31 -30.50 -13.31
CA GLU A 500 26.31 -29.42 -13.37
C GLU A 500 27.39 -29.72 -14.43
N ALA A 501 27.90 -30.96 -14.47
CA ALA A 501 28.85 -31.38 -15.48
C ALA A 501 28.28 -31.33 -16.91
N VAL A 502 26.99 -31.64 -17.09
CA VAL A 502 26.30 -31.54 -18.37
C VAL A 502 26.06 -30.08 -18.75
N GLN A 503 25.61 -29.23 -17.83
CA GLN A 503 25.43 -27.80 -18.05
C GLN A 503 26.75 -27.14 -18.47
N LYS A 504 27.85 -27.43 -17.78
CA LYS A 504 29.18 -26.95 -18.15
C LYS A 504 29.57 -27.38 -19.57
N LYS A 505 29.32 -28.63 -19.94
CA LYS A 505 29.55 -29.12 -21.32
C LYS A 505 28.67 -28.40 -22.35
N TYR A 506 27.42 -28.09 -22.02
CA TYR A 506 26.54 -27.32 -22.89
C TYR A 506 27.06 -25.89 -23.10
N VAL A 507 27.47 -25.20 -22.03
CA VAL A 507 28.09 -23.87 -22.12
C VAL A 507 29.37 -23.92 -22.97
N GLU A 508 30.25 -24.89 -22.74
CA GLU A 508 31.47 -25.06 -23.56
C GLU A 508 31.14 -25.32 -25.05
N MET A 509 30.05 -26.06 -25.33
CA MET A 509 29.58 -26.25 -26.70
C MET A 509 29.02 -24.97 -27.31
N GLU A 510 28.22 -24.20 -26.57
CA GLU A 510 27.71 -22.89 -27.00
C GLU A 510 28.84 -21.89 -27.27
N GLU A 511 29.83 -21.81 -26.39
CA GLU A 511 31.04 -20.99 -26.59
C GLU A 511 31.79 -21.41 -27.86
N ARG A 512 31.94 -22.71 -28.10
CA ARG A 512 32.56 -23.22 -29.35
C ARG A 512 31.74 -22.89 -30.58
N TYR A 513 30.41 -22.97 -30.51
CA TYR A 513 29.53 -22.59 -31.61
C TYR A 513 29.59 -21.09 -31.90
N LEU A 514 29.56 -20.25 -30.86
CA LEU A 514 29.72 -18.80 -30.98
C LEU A 514 31.10 -18.44 -31.56
N ALA A 515 32.18 -19.06 -31.07
CA ALA A 515 33.51 -18.85 -31.61
C ALA A 515 33.61 -19.25 -33.10
N ALA A 516 32.98 -20.36 -33.50
CA ALA A 516 32.93 -20.79 -34.89
C ALA A 516 32.12 -19.82 -35.79
N MET A 517 31.02 -19.27 -35.27
CA MET A 517 30.22 -18.25 -35.97
C MET A 517 31.01 -16.95 -36.15
N MET A 518 31.65 -16.45 -35.09
CA MET A 518 32.49 -15.24 -35.15
C MET A 518 33.68 -15.42 -36.10
N ALA A 519 34.32 -16.58 -36.11
CA ALA A 519 35.43 -16.89 -37.03
C ALA A 519 34.98 -16.96 -38.51
N LYS A 520 33.71 -17.25 -38.76
CA LYS A 520 33.12 -17.26 -40.12
C LYS A 520 32.77 -15.85 -40.58
N GLU A 521 32.31 -14.99 -39.69
CA GLU A 521 32.07 -13.56 -39.97
C GLU A 521 33.36 -12.79 -40.27
N GLN A 522 34.49 -13.15 -39.65
CA GLN A 522 35.79 -12.51 -39.93
C GLN A 522 36.45 -12.93 -41.25
N LYS A 523 35.93 -13.95 -41.95
CA LYS A 523 36.48 -14.45 -43.22
C LYS A 523 35.68 -13.96 -44.45
N LEU A 524 34.62 -13.20 -44.24
CA LEU A 524 33.89 -12.44 -45.25
C LEU A 524 34.37 -10.98 -45.23
#